data_AF-A0A651DLJ6-F1
#
_entry.id   AF-A0A651DLJ6-F1
#
_cell.length_a   1.000
_cell.length_b   1.000
_cell.length_c   1.000
_cell.angle_alpha   90.00
_cell.angle_beta   90.00
_cell.angle_gamma   90.00
#
_symmetry.space_group_name_H-M   'P 1'
#
loop_
_entity.id
_entity.type
_entity.pdbx_description
1 polymer ?
#
loop_
_entity_poly.entity_id
_entity_poly.type
_entity_poly.pdbx_seq_one_letter_code
_entity_poly.pdbx_strand_id
1 'polypeptide(L)'
;FPGGGLKDGEDEEDALRRELKEELGVLALEILKPCGITRELRHGIKGSDTVYLQTSIYYLCKVHAFGDQQLEVREQLHGLEPRWVTIDDALRQNESVIKDDLHQTKGLKTVLIRENHVLRTLKENNLCANLKSSVSI
;
A
#
# COMPACT_ATOMS: atom_id res chain seq x y z
N PHE A 1 -1.14 -2.28 -0.34
CA PHE A 1 -0.10 -1.26 -0.63
C PHE A 1 0.55 -0.87 0.67
N PRO A 2 1.86 -0.61 0.66
CA PRO A 2 2.56 -0.11 1.84
C PRO A 2 2.16 1.34 2.17
N GLY A 3 2.19 1.72 3.44
CA GLY A 3 1.98 3.10 3.88
C GLY A 3 1.20 3.22 5.19
N GLY A 4 1.36 4.38 5.84
CA GLY A 4 0.73 4.69 7.11
C GLY A 4 0.35 6.17 7.24
N GLY A 5 0.08 6.58 8.48
CA GLY A 5 -0.41 7.92 8.79
C GLY A 5 0.71 8.97 8.84
N LEU A 6 0.38 10.21 8.51
CA LEU A 6 1.28 11.34 8.77
C LEU A 6 1.41 11.56 10.28
N LYS A 7 2.64 11.76 10.75
CA LYS A 7 2.95 12.17 12.13
C LYS A 7 3.03 13.69 12.25
N ASP A 8 2.98 14.19 13.48
CA ASP A 8 3.07 15.64 13.74
C ASP A 8 4.40 16.21 13.23
N GLY A 9 4.33 17.24 12.39
CA GLY A 9 5.50 17.88 11.78
C GLY A 9 6.10 17.13 10.59
N GLU A 10 5.47 16.04 10.14
CA GLU A 10 5.86 15.26 8.97
C GLU A 10 5.09 15.72 7.73
N ASP A 11 5.76 15.85 6.58
CA ASP A 11 5.08 16.04 5.29
C ASP A 11 4.74 14.69 4.62
N GLU A 12 4.03 14.75 3.49
CA GLU A 12 3.57 13.55 2.79
C GLU A 12 4.72 12.69 2.25
N GLU A 13 5.82 13.31 1.81
CA GLU A 13 6.99 12.59 1.29
C GLU A 13 7.82 11.99 2.41
N ASP A 14 8.02 12.71 3.51
CA ASP A 14 8.71 12.22 4.71
C ASP A 14 7.99 11.00 5.28
N ALA A 15 6.66 11.07 5.40
CA ALA A 15 5.83 9.95 5.83
C ALA A 15 6.00 8.76 4.88
N LEU A 16 5.90 8.98 3.57
CA LEU A 16 6.08 7.92 2.59
C LEU A 16 7.45 7.22 2.72
N ARG A 17 8.54 8.00 2.88
CA ARG A 17 9.90 7.45 3.01
C ARG A 17 10.04 6.63 4.29
N ARG A 18 9.49 7.11 5.40
CA ARG A 18 9.51 6.41 6.68
C ARG A 18 8.75 5.09 6.60
N GLU A 19 7.51 5.11 6.11
CA GLU A 19 6.66 3.92 6.03
C GLU A 19 7.26 2.87 5.08
N LEU A 20 7.81 3.27 3.93
CA LEU A 20 8.48 2.32 3.03
C LEU A 20 9.76 1.72 3.63
N LYS A 21 10.46 2.48 4.49
CA LYS A 21 11.59 1.94 5.25
C LYS A 21 11.13 0.95 6.31
N GLU A 22 10.10 1.29 7.08
CA GLU A 22 9.54 0.46 8.15
C GLU A 22 8.95 -0.85 7.58
N GLU A 23 8.06 -0.74 6.60
CA GLU A 23 7.29 -1.87 6.09
C GLU A 23 8.03 -2.72 5.05
N LEU A 24 8.90 -2.11 4.22
CA LEU A 24 9.57 -2.80 3.11
C LEU A 24 11.09 -2.84 3.22
N GLY A 25 11.69 -2.18 4.21
CA GLY A 25 13.14 -2.07 4.34
C GLY A 25 13.78 -1.18 3.27
N VAL A 26 13.05 -0.23 2.66
CA VAL A 26 13.62 0.62 1.61
C VAL A 26 14.71 1.55 2.17
N LEU A 27 15.92 1.47 1.62
CA LEU A 27 17.06 2.30 2.02
C LEU A 27 17.30 3.49 1.08
N ALA A 28 16.97 3.33 -0.19
CA ALA A 28 17.11 4.36 -1.20
C ALA A 28 15.95 4.33 -2.19
N LEU A 29 15.27 5.47 -2.34
CA LEU A 29 14.18 5.65 -3.29
C LEU A 29 14.16 7.05 -3.88
N GLU A 30 13.68 7.11 -5.12
CA GLU A 30 13.30 8.31 -5.84
C GLU A 30 11.76 8.38 -5.91
N ILE A 31 11.18 9.44 -5.37
CA ILE A 31 9.74 9.72 -5.51
C ILE A 31 9.57 10.44 -6.85
N LEU A 32 8.88 9.80 -7.79
CA LEU A 32 8.76 10.31 -9.15
C LEU A 32 7.64 11.33 -9.28
N LYS A 33 6.46 11.00 -8.75
CA LYS A 33 5.27 11.88 -8.75
C LYS A 33 4.13 11.32 -7.90
N PRO A 34 3.20 12.16 -7.42
CA PRO A 34 1.89 11.70 -6.96
C PRO A 34 1.13 11.04 -8.13
N CYS A 35 0.39 9.96 -7.84
CA CYS A 35 -0.32 9.18 -8.86
C CYS A 35 -1.83 9.05 -8.61
N GLY A 36 -2.33 9.42 -7.42
CA GLY A 36 -3.77 9.45 -7.15
C GLY A 36 -4.10 9.62 -5.68
N ILE A 37 -5.40 9.78 -5.41
CA ILE A 37 -5.93 9.91 -4.04
C ILE A 37 -7.18 9.03 -3.93
N THR A 38 -7.30 8.28 -2.83
CA THR A 38 -8.55 7.61 -2.45
C THR A 38 -9.09 8.21 -1.16
N ARG A 39 -10.42 8.31 -1.06
CA ARG A 39 -11.12 8.67 0.18
C ARG A 39 -12.10 7.56 0.52
N GLU A 40 -11.97 6.96 1.70
CA GLU A 40 -12.85 5.89 2.16
C GLU A 40 -13.36 6.14 3.58
N LEU A 41 -14.64 5.85 3.83
CA LEU A 41 -15.16 5.71 5.18
C LEU A 41 -14.91 4.28 5.64
N ARG A 42 -14.20 4.11 6.75
CA ARG A 42 -13.87 2.78 7.29
C ARG A 42 -13.92 2.75 8.81
N HIS A 43 -14.08 1.55 9.35
CA HIS A 43 -14.01 1.29 10.79
C HIS A 43 -12.57 1.18 11.29
N GLY A 44 -12.38 1.47 12.58
CA GLY A 44 -11.14 1.20 13.30
C GLY A 44 -10.75 -0.27 13.22
N ILE A 45 -9.48 -0.56 12.94
CA ILE A 45 -9.01 -1.96 12.88
C ILE A 45 -8.98 -2.60 14.28
N LYS A 46 -9.04 -1.79 15.35
CA LYS A 46 -9.17 -2.25 16.74
C LYS A 46 -10.61 -2.59 17.16
N GLY A 47 -11.54 -2.76 16.21
CA GLY A 47 -12.91 -3.17 16.50
C GLY A 47 -13.77 -2.09 17.16
N SER A 48 -13.37 -0.82 17.14
CA SER A 48 -14.24 0.27 17.55
C SER A 48 -15.34 0.48 16.50
N ASP A 49 -16.53 0.85 16.95
CA ASP A 49 -17.62 1.28 16.04
C ASP A 49 -17.40 2.69 15.48
N THR A 50 -16.28 3.32 15.82
CA THR A 50 -15.86 4.60 15.24
C THR A 50 -15.58 4.43 13.76
N VAL A 51 -16.25 5.24 12.95
CA VAL A 51 -15.99 5.40 11.53
C VAL A 51 -15.13 6.64 11.33
N TYR A 52 -14.09 6.53 10.52
CA TYR A 52 -13.27 7.66 10.11
C TYR A 52 -13.16 7.72 8.59
N LEU A 53 -12.95 8.94 8.09
CA LEU A 53 -12.61 9.19 6.70
C LEU A 53 -11.09 9.04 6.55
N GLN A 54 -10.66 7.97 5.89
CA GLN A 54 -9.27 7.80 5.49
C GLN A 54 -9.05 8.45 4.13
N THR A 55 -8.07 9.35 4.05
CA THR A 55 -7.53 9.86 2.79
C THR A 55 -6.16 9.23 2.58
N SER A 56 -5.96 8.54 1.47
CA SER A 56 -4.68 7.95 1.09
C SER A 56 -4.19 8.60 -0.19
N ILE A 57 -2.97 9.14 -0.14
CA ILE A 57 -2.29 9.75 -1.29
C ILE A 57 -1.26 8.74 -1.77
N TYR A 58 -1.28 8.46 -3.06
CA TYR A 58 -0.42 7.45 -3.67
C TYR A 58 0.67 8.12 -4.47
N TYR A 59 1.87 7.57 -4.40
CA TYR A 59 3.04 8.04 -5.12
C TYR A 59 3.62 6.93 -5.97
N LEU A 60 4.16 7.33 -7.11
CA LEU A 60 4.97 6.48 -7.93
C LEU A 60 6.43 6.65 -7.50
N CYS A 61 7.06 5.54 -7.12
CA CYS A 61 8.43 5.54 -6.63
C CYS A 61 9.30 4.59 -7.45
N LYS A 62 10.58 4.93 -7.57
CA LYS A 62 11.64 4.03 -8.02
C LYS A 62 12.50 3.67 -6.83
N VAL A 63 12.55 2.39 -6.49
CA VAL A 63 13.37 1.90 -5.38
C VAL A 63 14.72 1.44 -5.92
N HIS A 64 15.79 1.84 -5.25
CA HIS A 64 17.17 1.55 -5.65
C HIS A 64 17.84 0.53 -4.74
N ALA A 65 17.47 0.48 -3.45
CA ALA A 65 18.07 -0.43 -2.49
C ALA A 65 17.09 -0.81 -1.39
N PHE A 66 17.21 -2.06 -0.94
CA PHE A 66 16.48 -2.64 0.18
C PHE A 66 17.48 -3.07 1.26
N GLY A 67 17.01 -3.08 2.50
CA GLY A 67 17.61 -3.68 3.67
C GLY A 67 16.55 -4.44 4.45
N ASP A 68 16.71 -4.56 5.76
CA ASP A 68 15.77 -5.28 6.61
C ASP A 68 14.52 -4.45 6.92
N GLN A 69 13.36 -5.10 6.96
CA GLN A 69 12.11 -4.49 7.42
C GLN A 69 12.20 -4.13 8.91
N GLN A 70 11.58 -3.03 9.29
CA GLN A 70 11.40 -2.61 10.69
C GLN A 70 9.91 -2.61 11.04
N LEU A 71 9.29 -3.78 10.86
CA LEU A 71 7.86 -4.00 11.06
C LEU A 71 7.43 -3.66 12.48
N GLU A 72 6.30 -2.98 12.63
CA GLU A 72 5.67 -2.83 13.95
C GLU A 72 5.25 -4.20 14.51
N VAL A 73 5.12 -4.31 15.83
CA VAL A 73 4.75 -5.57 16.53
C VAL A 73 3.55 -6.27 15.90
N ARG A 74 2.56 -5.50 15.45
CA ARG A 74 1.35 -6.03 14.80
C ARG A 74 1.65 -6.63 13.42
N GLU A 75 2.53 -6.02 12.65
CA GLU A 75 2.86 -6.45 11.30
C GLU A 75 3.73 -7.70 11.32
N GLN A 76 4.61 -7.80 12.33
CA GLN A 76 5.35 -9.03 12.62
C GLN A 76 4.40 -10.21 12.91
N LEU A 77 3.31 -9.97 13.66
CA LEU A 77 2.29 -10.99 13.93
C LEU A 77 1.51 -11.42 12.67
N HIS A 78 1.42 -10.55 11.66
CA HIS A 78 0.79 -10.86 10.38
C HIS A 78 1.73 -11.54 9.38
N GLY A 79 3.04 -11.64 9.68
CA GLY A 79 4.01 -12.34 8.84
C GLY A 79 4.11 -11.78 7.42
N LEU A 80 4.00 -10.44 7.29
CA LEU A 80 3.96 -9.78 5.98
C LEU A 80 5.32 -9.89 5.27
N GLU A 81 5.32 -10.57 4.13
CA GLU A 81 6.48 -10.70 3.25
C GLU A 81 6.28 -9.83 1.98
N PRO A 82 7.19 -8.88 1.69
CA PRO A 82 7.07 -8.02 0.53
C PRO A 82 7.46 -8.80 -0.74
N ARG A 83 6.60 -8.73 -1.77
CA ARG A 83 6.83 -9.43 -3.05
C ARG A 83 6.59 -8.53 -4.24
N TRP A 84 7.42 -8.70 -5.26
CA TRP A 84 7.19 -8.14 -6.58
C TRP A 84 6.17 -9.00 -7.33
N VAL A 85 5.03 -8.39 -7.68
CA VAL A 85 3.94 -9.06 -8.38
C VAL A 85 3.45 -8.20 -9.54
N THR A 86 2.85 -8.83 -10.55
CA THR A 86 2.15 -8.07 -11.59
C THR A 86 0.82 -7.54 -11.05
N ILE A 87 0.28 -6.48 -11.66
CA ILE A 87 -1.05 -5.96 -11.30
C ILE A 87 -2.12 -7.07 -11.44
N ASP A 88 -2.00 -7.92 -12.46
CA ASP A 88 -2.95 -9.00 -12.70
C ASP A 88 -2.89 -10.09 -11.64
N ASP A 89 -1.70 -10.43 -11.17
CA ASP A 89 -1.53 -11.42 -10.09
C ASP A 89 -2.03 -10.86 -8.75
N ALA A 90 -1.77 -9.58 -8.46
CA ALA A 90 -2.30 -8.91 -7.28
C ALA A 90 -3.85 -8.89 -7.27
N LEU A 91 -4.47 -8.51 -8.39
CA LEU A 91 -5.93 -8.51 -8.53
C LEU A 91 -6.52 -9.91 -8.33
N ARG A 92 -5.92 -10.92 -8.98
CA ARG A 92 -6.37 -12.31 -8.88
C ARG A 92 -6.27 -12.84 -7.44
N GLN A 93 -5.15 -12.55 -6.77
CA GLN A 93 -4.95 -12.96 -5.38
C GLN A 93 -5.98 -12.29 -4.47
N ASN A 94 -6.15 -10.97 -4.60
CA ASN A 94 -7.13 -10.21 -3.82
C ASN A 94 -8.55 -10.77 -4.01
N GLU A 95 -8.96 -11.03 -5.25
CA GLU A 95 -10.28 -11.63 -5.56
C GLU A 95 -10.47 -13.02 -4.95
N SER A 96 -9.40 -13.82 -4.87
CA SER A 96 -9.47 -15.18 -4.30
C SER A 96 -9.71 -15.19 -2.79
N VAL A 97 -9.26 -14.17 -2.07
CA VAL A 97 -9.33 -14.10 -0.60
C VAL A 97 -10.35 -13.09 -0.08
N ILE A 98 -10.93 -12.24 -0.93
CA ILE A 98 -11.81 -11.14 -0.50
C ILE A 98 -13.02 -11.58 0.33
N LYS A 99 -13.45 -12.84 0.21
CA LYS A 99 -14.59 -13.41 0.95
C LYS A 99 -14.19 -14.22 2.20
N ASP A 100 -12.90 -14.34 2.50
CA ASP A 100 -12.45 -15.06 3.69
C ASP A 100 -12.83 -14.32 4.99
N ASP A 101 -12.84 -15.05 6.10
CA ASP A 101 -13.27 -14.50 7.39
C ASP A 101 -12.41 -13.32 7.86
N LEU A 102 -11.10 -13.35 7.56
CA LEU A 102 -10.15 -12.30 7.94
C LEU A 102 -10.51 -10.98 7.26
N HIS A 103 -10.70 -11.00 5.95
CA HIS A 103 -11.02 -9.83 5.15
C HIS A 103 -12.49 -9.41 5.28
N GLN A 104 -13.36 -10.24 5.87
CA GLN A 104 -14.71 -9.86 6.26
C GLN A 104 -14.80 -9.19 7.65
N THR A 105 -13.69 -9.09 8.40
CA THR A 105 -13.66 -8.32 9.65
C THR A 105 -13.92 -6.82 9.40
N LYS A 106 -14.62 -6.15 10.33
CA LYS A 106 -15.09 -4.75 10.18
C LYS A 106 -14.03 -3.79 9.64
N GLY A 107 -12.80 -3.86 10.19
CA GLY A 107 -11.72 -2.94 9.83
C GLY A 107 -11.01 -3.26 8.50
N LEU A 108 -11.07 -4.51 8.04
CA LEU A 108 -10.39 -4.96 6.81
C LEU A 108 -11.32 -5.05 5.60
N LYS A 109 -12.64 -5.02 5.83
CA LYS A 109 -13.69 -5.20 4.81
C LYS A 109 -13.54 -4.31 3.57
N THR A 110 -13.06 -3.08 3.73
CA THR A 110 -12.89 -2.13 2.61
C THR A 110 -11.51 -2.18 1.97
N VAL A 111 -10.52 -2.82 2.61
CA VAL A 111 -9.11 -2.76 2.20
C VAL A 111 -8.93 -3.34 0.80
N LEU A 112 -9.31 -4.59 0.57
CA LEU A 112 -9.14 -5.22 -0.75
C LEU A 112 -10.02 -4.61 -1.83
N ILE A 113 -11.19 -4.03 -1.46
CA ILE A 113 -12.05 -3.29 -2.40
C ILE A 113 -11.31 -2.04 -2.90
N ARG A 114 -10.75 -1.26 -1.98
CA ARG A 114 -9.95 -0.07 -2.31
C ARG A 114 -8.73 -0.44 -3.12
N GLU A 115 -7.99 -1.47 -2.73
CA GLU A 115 -6.79 -1.89 -3.44
C GLU A 115 -7.09 -2.35 -4.87
N ASN A 116 -8.13 -3.15 -5.06
CA ASN A 116 -8.55 -3.58 -6.39
C ASN A 116 -8.97 -2.38 -7.26
N HIS A 117 -9.64 -1.38 -6.68
CA HIS A 117 -9.99 -0.16 -7.41
C HIS A 117 -8.75 0.63 -7.86
N VAL A 118 -7.76 0.78 -6.99
CA VAL A 118 -6.48 1.45 -7.32
C VAL A 118 -5.74 0.66 -8.41
N LEU A 119 -5.59 -0.66 -8.25
CA LEU A 119 -4.91 -1.52 -9.22
C LEU A 119 -5.55 -1.47 -10.61
N ARG A 120 -6.89 -1.52 -10.70
CA ARG A 120 -7.62 -1.37 -11.97
C ARG A 120 -7.41 0.01 -12.58
N THR A 121 -7.52 1.07 -11.78
CA THR A 121 -7.27 2.45 -12.23
C THR A 121 -5.86 2.61 -12.79
N LEU A 122 -4.83 2.07 -12.11
CA LEU A 122 -3.44 2.09 -12.58
C LEU A 122 -3.28 1.37 -13.91
N LYS A 123 -3.95 0.22 -14.09
CA LYS A 123 -3.92 -0.57 -15.31
C LYS A 123 -4.61 0.14 -16.47
N GLU A 124 -5.82 0.62 -16.27
CA GLU A 124 -6.65 1.27 -17.29
C GLU A 124 -6.03 2.58 -17.81
N ASN A 125 -5.43 3.36 -16.91
CA ASN A 125 -4.79 4.63 -17.25
C ASN A 125 -3.33 4.47 -17.68
N ASN A 126 -2.83 3.23 -17.73
CA ASN A 126 -1.47 2.90 -18.16
C ASN A 126 -0.39 3.67 -17.38
N LEU A 127 -0.67 4.01 -16.11
CA LEU A 127 0.14 4.94 -15.30
C LEU A 127 1.55 4.43 -15.02
N CYS A 128 1.77 3.12 -15.14
CA CYS A 128 3.05 2.45 -14.91
C CYS A 128 3.77 2.02 -16.20
N ALA A 129 3.23 2.26 -17.40
CA ALA A 129 3.82 1.74 -18.64
C ALA A 129 5.21 2.28 -18.94
N ASN A 130 5.47 3.54 -18.60
CA ASN A 130 6.76 4.18 -18.87
C ASN A 130 7.86 3.79 -17.85
N LEU A 131 7.53 2.98 -16.83
CA LEU A 131 8.49 2.53 -15.80
C LEU A 131 9.20 1.22 -16.17
N LYS A 132 8.70 0.48 -17.18
CA LYS A 132 9.24 -0.82 -17.58
C LYS A 132 10.58 -0.75 -18.33
N SER A 133 11.15 0.44 -18.54
CA SER A 133 12.29 0.64 -19.45
C SER A 133 13.69 0.49 -18.85
N SER A 134 13.85 0.01 -17.61
CA SER A 134 15.21 -0.13 -17.03
C SER A 134 15.35 -1.25 -16.01
N VAL A 135 14.94 -2.47 -16.37
CA VAL A 135 15.49 -3.68 -15.75
C VAL A 135 16.06 -4.54 -16.87
N SER A 136 17.33 -4.29 -17.20
CA SER A 136 18.17 -5.32 -17.83
C SER A 136 18.72 -6.16 -16.67
N ILE A 137 18.30 -7.42 -16.60
CA ILE A 137 18.95 -8.45 -15.78
C ILE A 137 20.30 -8.77 -16.41
#